data_AF-A0A8H4Y553-F1
#
_entry.id   AF-A0A8H4Y553-F1
#
_cell.length_a   1.000
_cell.length_b   1.000
_cell.length_c   1.000
_cell.angle_alpha   90.00
_cell.angle_beta   90.00
_cell.angle_gamma   90.00
#
_symmetry.space_group_name_H-M   'P 1'
#
loop_
_entity.id
_entity.type
_entity.pdbx_description
1 polymer ?
#
loop_
_entity_poly.entity_id
_entity_poly.type
_entity_poly.pdbx_seq_one_letter_code
_entity_poly.pdbx_strand_id
1 'polypeptide(L)'
;MSDRGTIYIFIPVPVNASAEASGVPLSSSLSVEDQDEDDFPFEDAYEARIDRHNVHRKTSEVSFKVKWRFRPSGPWFRAWYEEEDVQHRLPDMVLEYWKGLGGRCQATKLKNYRVFKILSEDNELDRYQIQWTGYDADRDTTMEPKKKIKDICPGEVHQWECRKQE
;
A
#
# COMPACT_ATOMS: atom_id res chain seq x y z
N MET A 1 -30.36 -6.64 -24.31
CA MET A 1 -29.25 -5.84 -24.86
C MET A 1 -28.04 -6.10 -23.99
N SER A 2 -26.95 -6.60 -24.57
CA SER A 2 -25.74 -6.95 -23.82
C SER A 2 -24.79 -5.78 -23.79
N ASP A 3 -24.41 -5.30 -22.61
CA ASP A 3 -23.29 -4.39 -22.46
C ASP A 3 -22.14 -5.15 -21.79
N ARG A 4 -21.13 -5.49 -22.59
CA ARG A 4 -19.94 -6.21 -22.12
C ARG A 4 -18.92 -5.16 -21.68
N GLY A 5 -18.85 -4.92 -20.37
CA GLY A 5 -17.92 -3.97 -19.78
C GLY A 5 -16.50 -4.16 -20.31
N THR A 6 -15.93 -3.08 -20.86
CA THR A 6 -14.63 -3.11 -21.54
C THR A 6 -13.52 -3.43 -20.55
N ILE A 7 -12.80 -4.53 -20.80
CA ILE A 7 -11.60 -4.89 -20.05
C ILE A 7 -10.42 -4.10 -20.62
N TYR A 8 -9.77 -3.29 -19.80
CA TYR A 8 -8.50 -2.64 -20.14
C TYR A 8 -7.33 -3.41 -19.55
N ILE A 9 -6.53 -4.02 -20.43
CA ILE A 9 -5.27 -4.72 -20.13
C ILE A 9 -4.15 -3.95 -20.85
N PHE A 10 -3.04 -3.59 -20.19
CA PHE A 10 -1.82 -3.16 -20.89
C PHE A 10 -0.51 -3.46 -20.15
N ILE A 11 0.45 -4.01 -20.91
CA ILE A 11 1.78 -4.57 -20.59
C ILE A 11 2.59 -4.45 -21.92
N PRO A 12 3.94 -4.27 -22.03
CA PRO A 12 5.05 -4.51 -21.09
C PRO A 12 5.84 -3.20 -20.77
N VAL A 13 7.17 -3.07 -20.60
CA VAL A 13 8.38 -3.60 -21.32
C VAL A 13 9.53 -3.84 -20.31
N PRO A 14 10.33 -4.92 -20.43
CA PRO A 14 11.52 -5.14 -19.61
C PRO A 14 12.75 -4.34 -20.11
N VAL A 15 13.60 -3.89 -19.19
CA VAL A 15 14.96 -3.39 -19.51
C VAL A 15 15.97 -4.49 -19.22
N ASN A 16 16.83 -4.80 -20.20
CA ASN A 16 17.83 -5.85 -20.07
C ASN A 16 19.13 -5.45 -20.80
N ALA A 17 20.21 -5.21 -20.05
CA ALA A 17 21.62 -5.16 -20.47
C ALA A 17 22.45 -4.96 -19.19
N SER A 18 23.12 -5.99 -18.65
CA SER A 18 24.41 -6.57 -19.08
C SER A 18 25.62 -5.84 -18.49
N ALA A 19 26.59 -6.63 -18.02
CA ALA A 19 27.66 -6.22 -17.10
C ALA A 19 28.81 -5.45 -17.75
N GLU A 20 29.68 -4.87 -16.90
CA GLU A 20 31.14 -5.05 -16.90
C GLU A 20 31.68 -4.74 -15.48
N ALA A 21 32.87 -5.24 -15.12
CA ALA A 21 33.38 -5.24 -13.74
C ALA A 21 34.73 -4.50 -13.58
N SER A 22 35.02 -3.96 -12.39
CA SER A 22 36.37 -3.52 -11.97
C SER A 22 36.49 -3.45 -10.44
N GLY A 23 37.55 -4.04 -9.86
CA GLY A 23 37.97 -3.77 -8.47
C GLY A 23 38.55 -2.34 -8.33
N VAL A 24 38.85 -1.81 -7.14
CA VAL A 24 39.63 -2.39 -6.02
C VAL A 24 39.18 -1.82 -4.65
N PRO A 25 39.59 -2.43 -3.51
CA PRO A 25 38.97 -2.18 -2.20
C PRO A 25 39.62 -1.03 -1.40
N LEU A 26 38.86 -0.49 -0.44
CA LEU A 26 39.41 0.27 0.69
C LEU A 26 38.69 -0.11 1.98
N SER A 27 39.48 -0.55 2.96
CA SER A 27 39.02 -0.85 4.31
C SER A 27 38.78 0.44 5.10
N SER A 28 37.64 0.54 5.76
CA SER A 28 37.55 1.22 7.06
C SER A 28 36.36 0.72 7.86
N SER A 29 36.65 0.32 9.08
CA SER A 29 35.70 -0.18 10.07
C SER A 29 34.67 0.89 10.43
N LEU A 30 33.38 0.55 10.29
CA LEU A 30 32.30 1.01 11.13
C LEU A 30 31.18 -0.02 11.03
N SER A 31 31.06 -0.88 12.03
CA SER A 31 29.87 -1.71 12.21
C SER A 31 28.71 -0.79 12.56
N VAL A 32 27.98 -0.34 11.55
CA VAL A 32 26.63 0.19 11.76
C VAL A 32 25.78 -1.03 12.07
N GLU A 33 25.23 -1.07 13.28
CA GLU A 33 24.28 -2.10 13.67
C GLU A 33 22.97 -1.78 12.94
N ASP A 34 22.67 -2.55 11.89
CA ASP A 34 21.40 -2.47 11.15
C ASP A 34 20.25 -2.88 12.09
N GLN A 35 19.75 -1.90 12.85
CA GLN A 35 18.47 -1.92 13.55
C GLN A 35 17.53 -0.90 12.89
N ASP A 36 17.32 -1.09 11.59
CA ASP A 36 16.11 -0.60 10.92
C ASP A 36 14.92 -1.47 11.38
N GLU A 37 14.56 -1.36 12.66
CA GLU A 37 13.17 -1.59 13.03
C GLU A 37 12.39 -0.42 12.41
N ASP A 38 11.50 -0.73 11.45
CA ASP A 38 10.52 0.19 10.87
C ASP A 38 9.49 0.60 11.94
N ASP A 39 9.95 1.32 12.97
CA ASP A 39 9.19 1.81 14.09
C ASP A 39 8.41 3.04 13.63
N PHE A 40 7.16 2.81 13.22
CA PHE A 40 6.24 3.87 12.82
C PHE A 40 5.90 4.71 14.05
N PRO A 41 6.50 5.91 14.22
CA PRO A 41 6.59 6.61 15.50
C PRO A 41 5.26 7.23 15.95
N PHE A 42 4.19 6.97 15.20
CA PHE A 42 2.83 7.40 15.47
C PHE A 42 1.93 6.27 15.98
N GLU A 43 2.40 5.02 16.04
CA GLU A 43 1.64 3.88 16.58
C GLU A 43 1.42 4.03 18.10
N ASP A 44 2.48 4.34 18.85
CA ASP A 44 2.44 4.69 20.28
C ASP A 44 2.09 6.17 20.57
N ALA A 45 1.60 6.92 19.58
CA ALA A 45 1.27 8.33 19.79
C ALA A 45 -0.05 8.52 20.56
N TYR A 46 -0.04 9.43 21.54
CA TYR A 46 -1.25 9.89 22.23
C TYR A 46 -2.30 10.49 21.27
N GLU A 47 -1.86 11.15 20.20
CA GLU A 47 -2.73 11.56 19.09
C GLU A 47 -1.94 11.53 17.78
N ALA A 48 -2.46 10.81 16.79
CA ALA A 48 -2.00 10.79 15.40
C ALA A 48 -3.14 11.20 14.46
N ARG A 49 -2.83 11.89 13.37
CA ARG A 49 -3.79 12.23 12.30
C ARG A 49 -3.09 12.59 11.00
N ILE A 50 -3.76 12.39 9.88
CA ILE A 50 -3.30 12.85 8.57
C ILE A 50 -3.50 14.37 8.47
N ASP A 51 -2.45 15.11 8.13
CA ASP A 51 -2.45 16.57 7.95
C ASP A 51 -2.84 16.96 6.52
N ARG A 52 -2.33 16.21 5.54
CA ARG A 52 -2.61 16.34 4.10
C ARG A 52 -2.10 15.11 3.34
N HIS A 53 -2.47 14.98 2.07
CA HIS A 53 -2.01 13.93 1.17
C HIS A 53 -1.26 14.50 -0.05
N ASN A 54 -0.51 13.67 -0.76
CA ASN A 54 0.09 13.95 -2.06
C ASN A 54 -0.25 12.83 -3.04
N VAL A 55 -0.61 13.15 -4.30
CA VAL A 55 -1.10 12.16 -5.27
C VAL A 55 -0.08 11.91 -6.39
N HIS A 56 0.49 10.71 -6.41
CA HIS A 56 1.47 10.28 -7.41
C HIS A 56 0.76 9.74 -8.65
N ARG A 57 0.27 10.64 -9.51
CA ARG A 57 -0.57 10.30 -10.68
C ARG A 57 0.03 9.29 -11.66
N LYS A 58 1.36 9.13 -11.70
CA LYS A 58 2.04 8.18 -12.61
C LYS A 58 1.90 6.73 -12.13
N THR A 59 2.05 6.49 -10.83
CA THR A 59 2.00 5.17 -10.19
C THR A 59 0.63 4.86 -9.60
N SER A 60 -0.25 5.88 -9.48
CA SER A 60 -1.56 5.80 -8.82
C SER A 60 -1.48 5.56 -7.31
N GLU A 61 -0.42 6.06 -6.70
CA GLU A 61 -0.15 6.02 -5.25
C GLU A 61 -0.50 7.34 -4.56
N VAL A 62 -0.54 7.30 -3.23
CA VAL A 62 -0.73 8.45 -2.36
C VAL A 62 0.23 8.33 -1.19
N SER A 63 0.93 9.41 -0.86
CA SER A 63 1.62 9.53 0.44
C SER A 63 0.83 10.47 1.36
N PHE A 64 0.81 10.17 2.66
CA PHE A 64 0.24 11.03 3.70
C PHE A 64 1.33 11.79 4.44
N LYS A 65 1.08 13.07 4.70
CA LYS A 65 1.81 13.79 5.74
C LYS A 65 1.12 13.54 7.07
N VAL A 66 1.59 12.55 7.82
CA VAL A 66 1.08 12.24 9.15
C VAL A 66 1.65 13.25 10.14
N LYS A 67 0.84 13.67 11.12
CA LYS A 67 1.27 14.46 12.27
C LYS A 67 0.85 13.76 13.55
N TRP A 68 1.75 13.71 14.54
CA TRP A 68 1.50 13.02 15.79
C TRP A 68 2.15 13.72 16.99
N ARG A 69 1.73 13.33 18.19
CA ARG A 69 2.29 13.78 19.47
C ARG A 69 2.12 12.71 20.54
N PHE A 70 3.11 12.57 21.42
CA PHE A 70 3.10 11.60 22.52
C PHE A 70 2.42 12.10 23.81
N ARG A 71 2.06 13.39 23.90
CA ARG A 71 1.43 14.00 25.10
C ARG A 71 0.44 15.12 24.72
N PRO A 72 -0.63 15.37 25.52
CA PRO A 72 -1.66 16.38 25.22
C PRO A 72 -1.15 17.83 25.03
N SER A 73 -0.02 18.18 25.64
CA SER A 73 0.64 19.51 25.50
C SER A 73 2.04 19.39 24.88
N GLY A 74 2.37 18.26 24.27
CA GLY A 74 3.66 18.02 23.62
C GLY A 74 3.77 18.67 22.24
N PRO A 75 4.99 18.74 21.68
CA PRO A 75 5.22 19.20 20.32
C PRO A 75 4.56 18.25 19.29
N TRP A 76 4.24 18.80 18.13
CA TRP A 76 3.71 18.05 16.98
C TRP A 76 4.85 17.64 16.03
N PHE A 77 5.12 16.34 15.95
CA PHE A 77 6.00 15.73 14.97
C PHE A 77 5.27 15.52 13.64
N ARG A 78 6.01 15.48 12.52
CA ARG A 78 5.46 15.33 11.17
C ARG A 78 6.48 14.67 10.24
N ALA A 79 6.03 13.71 9.45
CA ALA A 79 6.79 13.08 8.37
C ALA A 79 5.82 12.67 7.23
N TRP A 80 6.38 12.15 6.14
CA TRP A 80 5.62 11.55 5.04
C TRP A 80 5.75 10.04 5.12
N TYR A 81 4.65 9.33 4.85
CA TYR A 81 4.56 7.87 4.80
C TYR A 81 3.65 7.50 3.62
N GLU A 82 3.77 6.28 3.07
CA GLU A 82 2.85 5.84 2.02
C GLU A 82 1.48 5.48 2.60
N GLU A 83 0.44 5.62 1.79
CA GLU A 83 -0.94 5.30 2.19
C GLU A 83 -1.10 3.85 2.66
N GLU A 84 -0.37 2.94 2.03
CA GLU A 84 -0.33 1.51 2.30
C GLU A 84 0.21 1.22 3.72
N ASP A 85 1.36 1.79 4.08
CA ASP A 85 1.95 1.64 5.42
C ASP A 85 1.02 2.17 6.53
N VAL A 86 0.45 3.36 6.29
CA VAL A 86 -0.45 4.01 7.26
C VAL A 86 -1.75 3.23 7.38
N GLN A 87 -2.28 2.65 6.30
CA GLN A 87 -3.45 1.78 6.34
C GLN A 87 -3.16 0.45 7.06
N HIS A 88 -1.94 -0.08 6.96
CA HIS A 88 -1.52 -1.28 7.68
C HIS A 88 -1.54 -1.13 9.20
N ARG A 89 -1.12 0.04 9.73
CA ARG A 89 -1.05 0.30 11.18
C ARG A 89 -2.31 0.98 11.73
N LEU A 90 -2.85 1.97 11.02
CA LEU A 90 -3.97 2.82 11.46
C LEU A 90 -5.06 2.91 10.37
N PRO A 91 -5.74 1.80 10.03
CA PRO A 91 -6.73 1.76 8.95
C PRO A 91 -7.86 2.78 9.16
N ASP A 92 -8.40 2.90 10.37
CA ASP A 92 -9.48 3.83 10.70
C ASP A 92 -9.08 5.29 10.39
N MET A 93 -7.84 5.68 10.69
CA MET A 93 -7.34 7.03 10.41
C MET A 93 -7.32 7.34 8.90
N VAL A 94 -7.02 6.35 8.06
CA VAL A 94 -7.06 6.48 6.60
C VAL A 94 -8.51 6.58 6.10
N LEU A 95 -9.39 5.71 6.59
CA LEU A 95 -10.80 5.67 6.18
C LEU A 95 -11.55 6.95 6.59
N GLU A 96 -11.35 7.43 7.83
CA GLU A 96 -11.93 8.69 8.31
C GLU A 96 -11.42 9.89 7.51
N TYR A 97 -10.11 9.96 7.24
CA TYR A 97 -9.52 11.04 6.45
C TYR A 97 -10.13 11.11 5.04
N TRP A 98 -10.24 9.97 4.36
CA TRP A 98 -10.87 9.93 3.03
C TRP A 98 -12.35 10.25 3.08
N LYS A 99 -13.09 9.71 4.04
CA LYS A 99 -14.52 10.01 4.25
C LYS A 99 -14.76 11.51 4.45
N GLY A 100 -13.89 12.19 5.21
CA GLY A 100 -13.94 13.65 5.40
C GLY A 100 -13.73 14.47 4.12
N LEU A 101 -13.11 13.88 3.08
CA LEU A 101 -12.91 14.48 1.75
C LEU A 101 -13.92 13.99 0.70
N GLY A 102 -14.97 13.29 1.11
CA GLY A 102 -15.98 12.71 0.20
C GLY A 102 -15.54 11.40 -0.48
N GLY A 103 -14.55 10.71 0.07
CA GLY A 103 -14.01 9.43 -0.41
C GLY A 103 -12.71 9.57 -1.21
N ARG A 104 -11.87 8.52 -1.19
CA ARG A 104 -10.54 8.50 -1.84
C ARG A 104 -10.59 8.82 -3.33
N CYS A 105 -11.52 8.21 -4.07
CA CYS A 105 -11.71 8.46 -5.50
C CYS A 105 -12.04 9.94 -5.77
N GLN A 106 -12.91 10.54 -4.95
CA GLN A 106 -13.32 11.93 -5.09
C GLN A 106 -12.17 12.91 -4.78
N ALA A 107 -11.35 12.61 -3.77
CA ALA A 107 -10.21 13.44 -3.38
C ALA A 107 -9.04 13.36 -4.38
N THR A 108 -8.67 12.15 -4.80
CA THR A 108 -7.44 11.91 -5.59
C THR A 108 -7.64 12.03 -7.10
N LYS A 109 -8.85 11.74 -7.60
CA LYS A 109 -9.17 11.56 -9.03
C LYS A 109 -8.31 10.49 -9.72
N LEU A 110 -7.82 9.50 -8.98
CA LEU A 110 -7.16 8.32 -9.53
C LEU A 110 -8.20 7.38 -10.16
N LYS A 111 -7.83 6.76 -11.29
CA LYS A 111 -8.68 5.78 -12.00
C LYS A 111 -8.30 4.33 -11.71
N ASN A 112 -7.06 4.11 -11.27
CA ASN A 112 -6.52 2.81 -10.96
C ASN A 112 -6.54 2.59 -9.45
N TYR A 113 -6.75 1.35 -9.04
CA TYR A 113 -6.79 0.89 -7.66
C TYR A 113 -5.57 0.00 -7.44
N ARG A 114 -4.91 0.14 -6.29
CA ARG A 114 -3.83 -0.76 -5.86
C ARG A 114 -4.42 -1.82 -4.93
N VAL A 115 -4.02 -3.07 -5.14
CA VAL A 115 -4.33 -4.18 -4.22
C VAL A 115 -3.66 -3.86 -2.89
N PHE A 116 -4.40 -3.93 -1.80
CA PHE A 116 -3.85 -3.81 -0.45
C PHE A 116 -3.68 -5.18 0.19
N LYS A 117 -4.73 -6.02 0.16
CA LYS A 117 -4.69 -7.35 0.79
C LYS A 117 -5.70 -8.31 0.18
N ILE A 118 -5.35 -9.60 0.14
CA ILE A 118 -6.31 -10.70 -0.09
C ILE A 118 -6.98 -11.05 1.25
N LEU A 119 -8.31 -10.97 1.29
CA LEU A 119 -9.12 -11.24 2.48
C LEU A 119 -9.66 -12.68 2.52
N SER A 120 -10.06 -13.21 1.37
CA SER A 120 -10.61 -14.56 1.24
C SER A 120 -10.35 -15.11 -0.17
N GLU A 121 -10.59 -16.41 -0.35
CA GLU A 121 -10.55 -17.04 -1.67
C GLU A 121 -11.81 -17.87 -1.94
N ASP A 122 -12.20 -17.90 -3.21
CA ASP A 122 -13.22 -18.80 -3.74
C ASP A 122 -12.54 -19.74 -4.72
N ASN A 123 -12.47 -21.02 -4.36
CA ASN A 123 -11.84 -22.07 -5.15
C ASN A 123 -12.77 -22.67 -6.22
N GLU A 124 -14.09 -22.48 -6.12
CA GLU A 124 -15.05 -22.92 -7.12
C GLU A 124 -15.12 -21.92 -8.29
N LEU A 125 -15.02 -20.62 -7.99
CA LEU A 125 -15.05 -19.54 -8.98
C LEU A 125 -13.66 -19.08 -9.48
N ASP A 126 -12.57 -19.65 -8.95
CA ASP A 126 -11.17 -19.23 -9.15
C ASP A 126 -10.96 -17.72 -8.91
N ARG A 127 -11.35 -17.24 -7.72
CA ARG A 127 -11.26 -15.82 -7.34
C ARG A 127 -10.64 -15.58 -5.97
N TYR A 128 -10.13 -14.36 -5.78
CA TYR A 128 -9.75 -13.79 -4.50
C TYR A 128 -10.66 -12.61 -4.16
N GLN A 129 -11.05 -12.46 -2.90
CA GLN A 129 -11.67 -11.23 -2.40
C GLN A 129 -10.58 -10.23 -2.04
N ILE A 130 -10.61 -9.06 -2.68
CA ILE A 130 -9.56 -8.05 -2.59
C ILE A 130 -10.03 -6.85 -1.77
N GLN A 131 -9.23 -6.47 -0.78
CA GLN A 131 -9.22 -5.11 -0.21
C GLN A 131 -8.32 -4.21 -1.05
N TRP A 132 -8.80 -3.00 -1.32
CA TRP A 132 -8.08 -1.99 -2.09
C TRP A 132 -7.42 -0.93 -1.18
N THR A 133 -6.31 -0.35 -1.64
CA THR A 133 -5.58 0.68 -0.88
C THR A 133 -6.43 1.93 -0.68
N GLY A 134 -6.59 2.33 0.59
CA GLY A 134 -7.43 3.42 1.08
C GLY A 134 -8.94 3.17 1.03
N TYR A 135 -9.37 1.90 1.08
CA TYR A 135 -10.77 1.46 1.07
C TYR A 135 -11.07 0.41 2.17
N ASP A 136 -12.35 0.36 2.56
CA ASP A 136 -12.86 -0.42 3.69
C ASP A 136 -12.92 -1.93 3.38
N ALA A 137 -12.51 -2.76 4.35
CA ALA A 137 -12.39 -4.22 4.18
C ALA A 137 -13.76 -4.95 4.14
N ASP A 138 -14.80 -4.37 4.72
CA ASP A 138 -16.13 -5.00 4.80
C ASP A 138 -17.06 -4.53 3.68
N ARG A 139 -16.84 -3.30 3.17
CA ARG A 139 -17.78 -2.61 2.26
C ARG A 139 -17.24 -2.44 0.84
N ASP A 140 -15.96 -2.15 0.70
CA ASP A 140 -15.36 -1.67 -0.55
C ASP A 140 -14.42 -2.74 -1.16
N THR A 141 -14.87 -4.00 -1.19
CA THR A 141 -14.11 -5.15 -1.71
C THR A 141 -14.70 -5.73 -2.99
N THR A 142 -13.88 -6.49 -3.73
CA THR A 142 -14.29 -7.10 -5.00
C THR A 142 -13.73 -8.50 -5.18
N MET A 143 -14.52 -9.40 -5.78
CA MET A 143 -14.06 -10.74 -6.18
C MET A 143 -13.34 -10.68 -7.54
N GLU A 144 -12.02 -10.86 -7.52
CA GLU A 144 -11.13 -10.73 -8.69
C GLU A 144 -10.56 -12.10 -9.11
N PRO A 145 -10.39 -12.39 -10.42
CA PRO A 145 -9.85 -13.67 -10.88
C PRO A 145 -8.44 -13.94 -10.33
N LYS A 146 -8.17 -15.15 -9.82
CA LYS A 146 -6.86 -15.46 -9.21
C LYS A 146 -5.70 -15.21 -10.18
N LYS A 147 -5.87 -15.51 -11.47
CA LYS A 147 -4.87 -15.21 -12.50
C LYS A 147 -4.52 -13.71 -12.56
N LYS A 148 -5.50 -12.81 -12.59
CA LYS A 148 -5.27 -11.36 -12.65
C LYS A 148 -4.42 -10.90 -11.46
N ILE A 149 -4.74 -11.37 -10.26
CA ILE A 149 -4.03 -10.96 -9.03
C ILE A 149 -2.61 -11.54 -8.99
N LYS A 150 -2.42 -12.79 -9.41
CA LYS A 150 -1.10 -13.42 -9.58
C LYS A 150 -0.21 -12.65 -10.58
N ASP A 151 -0.79 -12.16 -11.67
CA ASP A 151 -0.07 -11.40 -12.69
C ASP A 151 0.31 -9.97 -12.24
N ILE A 152 -0.54 -9.27 -11.46
CA ILE A 152 -0.32 -7.85 -11.07
C ILE A 152 0.29 -7.65 -9.67
N CYS A 153 0.08 -8.58 -8.74
CA CYS A 153 0.50 -8.45 -7.35
C CYS A 153 0.89 -9.82 -6.75
N PRO A 154 1.97 -10.45 -7.26
CA PRO A 154 2.41 -11.77 -6.78
C PRO A 154 2.85 -11.77 -5.30
N GLY A 155 3.26 -10.63 -4.76
CA GLY A 155 3.61 -10.48 -3.34
C GLY A 155 2.44 -10.75 -2.40
N GLU A 156 1.28 -10.15 -2.66
CA GLU A 156 0.07 -10.38 -1.85
C GLU A 156 -0.46 -11.81 -1.98
N VAL A 157 -0.31 -12.43 -3.15
CA VAL A 157 -0.60 -13.86 -3.32
C VAL A 157 0.33 -14.71 -2.46
N HIS A 158 1.64 -14.41 -2.45
CA HIS A 158 2.59 -15.16 -1.63
C HIS A 158 2.25 -15.06 -0.14
N GLN A 159 2.00 -13.85 0.38
CA GLN A 159 1.59 -13.67 1.77
C GLN A 159 0.27 -14.40 2.10
N TRP A 160 -0.70 -14.39 1.19
CA TRP A 160 -1.97 -15.10 1.37
C TRP A 160 -1.78 -16.60 1.50
N GLU A 161 -1.01 -17.22 0.61
CA GLU A 161 -0.77 -18.67 0.66
C GLU A 161 0.12 -19.07 1.86
N CYS A 162 0.98 -18.19 2.38
CA CYS A 162 1.70 -18.39 3.65
C CYS A 162 0.74 -18.41 4.85
N ARG A 163 -0.16 -17.41 4.96
CA ARG A 163 -1.18 -17.34 6.04
C ARG A 163 -2.15 -18.54 6.07
N LYS A 164 -2.27 -19.28 4.97
CA LYS A 164 -3.11 -20.50 4.88
C LYS A 164 -2.42 -21.78 5.38
N GLN A 165 -1.14 -21.71 5.73
CA GLN A 165 -0.34 -22.87 6.19
C GLN A 165 -0.11 -22.86 7.71
N GLU A 166 -0.64 -21.85 8.40
CA GLU A 166 -0.63 -21.65 9.86
C GLU A 166 -1.93 -22.15 10.52
#